data_AF-A0A841L009-F1
#
_entry.id   AF-A0A841L009-F1
#
_cell.length_a   1.000
_cell.length_b   1.000
_cell.length_c   1.000
_cell.angle_alpha   90.00
_cell.angle_beta   90.00
_cell.angle_gamma   90.00
#
_symmetry.space_group_name_H-M   'P 1'
#
loop_
_entity.id
_entity.type
_entity.pdbx_description
1 polymer ?
#
loop_
_entity_poly.entity_id
_entity_poly.type
_entity_poly.pdbx_seq_one_letter_code
_entity_poly.pdbx_strand_id
1 'polypeptide(L)'
;MSNSIQGMRVVFDVVKNARNNNSPMTNEEIQQLLLKLVPDENVRKRYNNFSQGYAAEELFRRIYSLLPWVKLVTPLGQEQYPEKSKVTMQVPDYEVIFEAGSPEASAKVLIEAKLVSSDKQTLKLQKYKYNVLRKYELEAGIPLIFAIFWQKHALWTLNSIESFSEKNSEFKISFEQACRNDMSAIMGDYTYIFRKRPFRKSQFTKNEKFESKSPYFHIHEVFGNTTYEGLSLDGDAYVDLSILEPVVLDCAFDFKEISHEIKGVETELIEQLDDKNYVYKLSSLLLGFLQKICCYDNKNMFYHDNEVVAISFHIVDSTRQKCGGERFYLMPYDRATSIDSLIKLQFGDAPHIYNFYCNAKREHNYKLLCSHNG
;
A
#
# COMPACT_ATOMS: atom_id res chain seq x y z
N MET A 1 9.38 16.94 -32.07
CA MET A 1 9.31 15.46 -32.15
C MET A 1 8.42 14.99 -31.03
N SER A 2 7.42 14.13 -31.27
CA SER A 2 6.63 13.60 -30.15
C SER A 2 7.58 12.87 -29.19
N ASN A 3 7.55 13.24 -27.92
CA ASN A 3 8.32 12.54 -26.90
C ASN A 3 7.80 11.10 -26.85
N SER A 4 8.60 10.13 -27.30
CA SER A 4 8.18 8.71 -27.40
C SER A 4 7.76 8.13 -26.03
N ILE A 5 8.24 8.69 -24.92
CA ILE A 5 7.76 8.37 -23.57
C ILE A 5 6.33 8.83 -23.35
N GLN A 6 5.98 10.04 -23.82
CA GLN A 6 4.61 10.56 -23.75
C GLN A 6 3.67 9.72 -24.59
N GLY A 7 4.11 9.26 -25.77
CA GLY A 7 3.37 8.30 -26.57
C GLY A 7 3.06 7.00 -25.81
N MET A 8 4.02 6.44 -25.07
CA MET A 8 3.78 5.25 -24.24
C MET A 8 2.78 5.51 -23.10
N ARG A 9 2.81 6.70 -22.48
CA ARG A 9 1.83 7.09 -21.44
C ARG A 9 0.42 7.16 -22.01
N VAL A 10 0.23 7.82 -23.15
CA VAL A 10 -1.07 7.90 -23.80
C VAL A 10 -1.61 6.51 -24.11
N VAL A 11 -0.78 5.59 -24.63
CA VAL A 11 -1.22 4.21 -24.85
C VAL A 11 -1.62 3.54 -23.54
N PHE A 12 -0.82 3.67 -22.48
CA PHE A 12 -1.15 3.11 -21.17
C PHE A 12 -2.50 3.63 -20.65
N ASP A 13 -2.72 4.95 -20.70
CA ASP A 13 -3.93 5.59 -20.19
C ASP A 13 -5.17 5.15 -20.98
N VAL A 14 -5.05 5.02 -22.31
CA VAL A 14 -6.13 4.49 -23.16
C VAL A 14 -6.45 3.04 -22.80
N VAL A 15 -5.43 2.19 -22.64
CA VAL A 15 -5.63 0.78 -22.23
C VAL A 15 -6.27 0.68 -20.85
N LYS A 16 -5.84 1.51 -19.90
CA LYS A 16 -6.39 1.57 -18.55
C LYS A 16 -7.86 1.99 -18.58
N ASN A 17 -8.19 3.06 -19.31
CA ASN A 17 -9.55 3.56 -19.44
C ASN A 17 -10.47 2.53 -20.11
N ALA A 18 -9.97 1.83 -21.14
CA ALA A 18 -10.70 0.76 -21.79
C ALA A 18 -11.05 -0.39 -20.81
N ARG A 19 -10.09 -0.78 -19.95
CA ARG A 19 -10.32 -1.76 -18.87
C ARG A 19 -11.33 -1.26 -17.82
N ASN A 20 -11.22 -0.01 -17.38
CA ASN A 20 -12.17 0.60 -16.44
C ASN A 20 -13.61 0.61 -16.98
N ASN A 21 -13.77 0.72 -18.29
CA ASN A 21 -15.07 0.71 -18.97
C ASN A 21 -15.53 -0.71 -19.36
N ASN A 22 -14.96 -1.77 -18.77
CA ASN A 22 -15.26 -3.16 -19.10
C ASN A 22 -15.13 -3.50 -20.60
N SER A 23 -14.24 -2.80 -21.31
CA SER A 23 -13.96 -2.98 -22.73
C SER A 23 -12.44 -3.12 -22.95
N PRO A 24 -11.82 -4.20 -22.42
CA PRO A 24 -10.36 -4.36 -22.49
C PRO A 24 -9.88 -4.48 -23.93
N MET A 25 -8.81 -3.75 -24.26
CA MET A 25 -8.18 -3.81 -25.59
C MET A 25 -7.41 -5.12 -25.79
N THR A 26 -7.48 -5.65 -27.01
CA THR A 26 -6.67 -6.78 -27.48
C THR A 26 -5.20 -6.39 -27.66
N ASN A 27 -4.31 -7.38 -27.71
CA ASN A 27 -2.88 -7.13 -27.92
C ASN A 27 -2.63 -6.45 -29.28
N GLU A 28 -3.38 -6.85 -30.30
CA GLU A 28 -3.30 -6.30 -31.65
C GLU A 28 -3.67 -4.81 -31.66
N GLU A 29 -4.75 -4.42 -30.97
CA GLU A 29 -5.15 -3.01 -30.86
C GLU A 29 -4.11 -2.17 -30.12
N ILE A 30 -3.52 -2.72 -29.04
CA ILE A 30 -2.43 -2.06 -28.29
C ILE A 30 -1.21 -1.86 -29.20
N GLN A 31 -0.83 -2.87 -29.99
CA GLN A 31 0.29 -2.74 -30.93
C GLN A 31 0.02 -1.69 -32.00
N GLN A 32 -1.21 -1.61 -32.53
CA GLN A 32 -1.60 -0.59 -33.49
C GLN A 32 -1.51 0.83 -32.89
N LEU A 33 -1.93 1.02 -31.64
CA LEU A 33 -1.76 2.31 -30.95
C LEU A 33 -0.28 2.67 -30.74
N LEU A 34 0.55 1.70 -30.33
CA LEU A 34 1.99 1.91 -30.15
C LEU A 34 2.67 2.32 -31.46
N LEU A 35 2.33 1.67 -32.58
CA LEU A 35 2.87 2.02 -33.90
C LEU A 35 2.50 3.45 -34.31
N LYS A 36 1.30 3.92 -33.96
CA LYS A 36 0.82 5.28 -34.27
C LYS A 36 1.45 6.35 -33.39
N LEU A 37 1.64 6.08 -32.09
CA LEU A 37 1.99 7.10 -31.09
C LEU A 37 3.46 7.11 -30.68
N VAL A 38 4.19 6.02 -30.92
CA VAL A 38 5.59 5.85 -30.49
C VAL A 38 6.43 5.49 -31.72
N PRO A 39 7.01 6.47 -32.44
CA PRO A 39 7.74 6.21 -33.69
C PRO A 39 9.03 5.39 -33.51
N ASP A 40 9.68 5.48 -32.35
CA ASP A 40 10.91 4.75 -32.04
C ASP A 40 10.63 3.28 -31.65
N GLU A 41 11.10 2.35 -32.48
CA GLU A 41 10.95 0.91 -32.27
C GLU A 41 11.61 0.40 -30.98
N ASN A 42 12.78 0.94 -30.61
CA ASN A 42 13.49 0.55 -29.39
C ASN A 42 12.75 1.02 -28.14
N VAL A 43 12.01 2.12 -28.23
CA VAL A 43 11.09 2.55 -27.17
C VAL A 43 9.85 1.65 -27.14
N ARG A 44 9.21 1.37 -28.28
CA ARG A 44 8.05 0.48 -28.36
C ARG A 44 8.29 -0.90 -27.76
N LYS A 45 9.44 -1.53 -28.07
CA LYS A 45 9.81 -2.85 -27.53
C LYS A 45 9.88 -2.90 -26.00
N ARG A 46 10.02 -1.74 -25.33
CA ARG A 46 10.10 -1.62 -23.88
C ARG A 46 8.74 -1.30 -23.22
N TYR A 47 7.65 -1.24 -23.99
CA TYR A 47 6.33 -0.87 -23.48
C TYR A 47 5.89 -1.72 -22.29
N ASN A 48 6.11 -3.04 -22.29
CA ASN A 48 5.72 -3.90 -21.16
C ASN A 48 6.44 -3.53 -19.86
N ASN A 49 7.73 -3.19 -19.92
CA ASN A 49 8.48 -2.76 -18.74
C ASN A 49 8.04 -1.36 -18.30
N PHE A 50 7.73 -0.49 -19.27
CA PHE A 50 7.23 0.84 -19.02
C PHE A 50 5.86 0.81 -18.34
N SER A 51 4.91 0.03 -18.86
CA SER A 51 3.55 -0.07 -18.34
C SER A 51 3.52 -0.68 -16.94
N GLN A 52 4.40 -1.64 -16.64
CA GLN A 52 4.56 -2.15 -15.27
C GLN A 52 5.10 -1.08 -14.31
N GLY A 53 6.13 -0.33 -14.70
CA GLY A 53 6.66 0.76 -13.88
C GLY A 53 5.59 1.82 -13.59
N TYR A 54 4.88 2.25 -14.62
CA TYR A 54 3.84 3.26 -14.52
C TYR A 54 2.60 2.76 -13.75
N ALA A 55 2.26 1.48 -13.84
CA ALA A 55 1.23 0.88 -12.98
C ALA A 55 1.63 0.90 -11.48
N ALA A 56 2.93 0.72 -11.16
CA ALA A 56 3.40 0.84 -9.79
C ALA A 56 3.36 2.30 -9.28
N GLU A 57 3.68 3.28 -10.13
CA GLU A 57 3.50 4.71 -9.84
C GLU A 57 2.03 5.01 -9.51
N GLU A 58 1.10 4.58 -10.37
CA GLU A 58 -0.34 4.75 -10.15
C GLU A 58 -0.82 4.06 -8.86
N LEU A 59 -0.33 2.85 -8.58
CA LEU A 59 -0.65 2.11 -7.37
C LEU A 59 -0.19 2.86 -6.11
N PHE A 60 1.02 3.47 -6.13
CA PHE A 60 1.50 4.29 -5.03
C PHE A 60 0.49 5.39 -4.69
N ARG A 61 0.10 6.19 -5.70
CA ARG A 61 -0.85 7.29 -5.50
C ARG A 61 -2.15 6.79 -4.88
N ARG A 62 -2.71 5.69 -5.39
CA ARG A 62 -4.00 5.15 -4.94
C ARG A 62 -3.95 4.62 -3.51
N ILE A 63 -2.88 3.94 -3.12
CA ILE A 63 -2.77 3.37 -1.77
C ILE A 63 -2.40 4.45 -0.75
N TYR A 64 -1.42 5.30 -1.07
CA TYR A 64 -0.98 6.33 -0.14
C TYR A 64 -2.02 7.43 0.06
N SER A 65 -2.92 7.69 -0.91
CA SER A 65 -4.06 8.59 -0.71
C SER A 65 -5.09 8.08 0.30
N LEU A 66 -5.03 6.81 0.70
CA LEU A 66 -5.94 6.23 1.71
C LEU A 66 -5.35 6.32 3.13
N LEU A 67 -4.09 6.69 3.27
CA LEU A 67 -3.44 6.74 4.58
C LEU A 67 -3.94 7.95 5.38
N PRO A 68 -4.11 7.81 6.70
CA PRO A 68 -4.85 8.78 7.52
C PRO A 68 -4.19 10.15 7.62
N TRP A 69 -2.87 10.25 7.40
CA TRP A 69 -2.14 11.52 7.49
C TRP A 69 -1.82 12.12 6.13
N VAL A 70 -2.12 11.43 5.03
CA VAL A 70 -1.87 11.96 3.68
C VAL A 70 -3.02 12.87 3.28
N LYS A 71 -2.72 14.15 3.04
CA LYS A 71 -3.71 15.16 2.63
C LYS A 71 -3.84 15.25 1.11
N LEU A 72 -2.74 15.08 0.39
CA LEU A 72 -2.71 15.22 -1.06
C LEU A 72 -1.54 14.45 -1.66
N VAL A 73 -1.79 13.75 -2.77
CA VAL A 73 -0.76 13.18 -3.64
C VAL A 73 -0.91 13.82 -5.02
N THR A 74 0.03 14.69 -5.39
CA THR A 74 0.02 15.41 -6.67
C THR A 74 0.97 14.75 -7.65
N PRO A 75 0.49 14.21 -8.79
CA PRO A 75 1.38 13.75 -9.86
C PRO A 75 2.15 14.94 -10.43
N LEU A 76 3.47 14.82 -10.47
CA LEU A 76 4.31 15.83 -11.09
C LEU A 76 4.46 15.51 -12.57
N GLY A 77 4.21 16.52 -13.40
CA GLY A 77 4.30 16.40 -14.85
C GLY A 77 5.71 16.04 -15.26
N GLN A 78 5.86 15.00 -16.07
CA GLN A 78 7.17 14.67 -16.66
C GLN A 78 7.43 15.40 -17.96
N GLU A 79 6.51 16.26 -18.37
CA GLU A 79 6.75 17.25 -19.40
C GLU A 79 7.56 18.39 -18.78
N GLN A 80 8.86 18.41 -19.09
CA GLN A 80 9.79 19.38 -18.56
C GLN A 80 10.35 20.22 -19.70
N TYR A 81 10.19 21.53 -19.60
CA TYR A 81 10.63 22.50 -20.61
C TYR A 81 11.66 23.47 -20.01
N PRO A 82 12.73 23.82 -20.75
CA PRO A 82 13.12 23.26 -22.05
C PRO A 82 13.55 21.79 -21.94
N GLU A 83 13.31 20.97 -22.95
CA GLU A 83 13.52 19.50 -22.91
C GLU A 83 14.91 19.07 -22.43
N LYS A 84 15.94 19.86 -22.76
CA LYS A 84 17.34 19.62 -22.36
C LYS A 84 17.58 19.67 -20.85
N SER A 85 16.71 20.33 -20.09
CA SER A 85 16.84 20.46 -18.64
C SER A 85 16.78 19.11 -17.92
N LYS A 86 16.11 18.09 -18.50
CA LYS A 86 16.08 16.72 -17.95
C LYS A 86 17.45 16.07 -17.77
N VAL A 87 18.44 16.51 -18.54
CA VAL A 87 19.82 15.98 -18.45
C VAL A 87 20.51 16.49 -17.19
N THR A 88 20.15 17.66 -16.71
CA THR A 88 20.76 18.29 -15.54
C THR A 88 19.88 18.20 -14.31
N MET A 89 18.56 18.14 -14.44
CA MET A 89 17.60 18.14 -13.35
C MET A 89 16.34 17.40 -13.79
N GLN A 90 15.82 16.49 -12.97
CA GLN A 90 14.62 15.72 -13.28
C GLN A 90 13.58 15.91 -12.18
N VAL A 91 12.34 16.19 -12.58
CA VAL A 91 11.20 16.22 -11.67
C VAL A 91 10.86 14.80 -11.20
N PRO A 92 10.69 14.56 -9.88
CA PRO A 92 10.22 13.28 -9.33
C PRO A 92 8.79 12.94 -9.79
N ASP A 93 8.30 11.76 -9.41
CA ASP A 93 6.96 11.29 -9.83
C ASP A 93 5.81 12.03 -9.13
N TYR A 94 5.95 12.31 -7.82
CA TYR A 94 4.89 12.95 -7.02
C TYR A 94 5.42 13.99 -6.02
N GLU A 95 4.57 14.95 -5.67
CA GLU A 95 4.64 15.69 -4.41
C GLU A 95 3.54 15.14 -3.48
N VAL A 96 3.90 14.85 -2.23
CA VAL A 96 2.95 14.42 -1.20
C VAL A 96 2.90 15.46 -0.09
N ILE A 97 1.68 15.89 0.25
CA ILE A 97 1.39 16.73 1.41
C ILE A 97 0.77 15.84 2.49
N PHE A 98 1.30 15.91 3.71
CA PHE A 98 0.85 15.11 4.84
C PHE A 98 0.78 15.93 6.14
N GLU A 99 -0.02 15.48 7.10
CA GLU A 99 -0.07 16.01 8.48
C GLU A 99 1.28 15.86 9.18
N ALA A 100 1.81 16.93 9.76
CA ALA A 100 3.13 16.94 10.37
C ALA A 100 3.05 17.35 11.84
N GLY A 101 3.17 16.39 12.76
CA GLY A 101 3.07 16.63 14.21
C GLY A 101 1.64 16.83 14.73
N SER A 102 0.81 17.62 14.02
CA SER A 102 -0.62 17.83 14.32
C SER A 102 -1.49 17.84 13.06
N PRO A 103 -2.82 17.66 13.19
CA PRO A 103 -3.75 17.74 12.06
C PRO A 103 -3.73 19.08 11.31
N GLU A 104 -3.44 20.19 12.00
CA GLU A 104 -3.42 21.54 11.43
C GLU A 104 -2.11 21.83 10.69
N ALA A 105 -1.01 21.23 11.12
CA ALA A 105 0.29 21.39 10.50
C ALA A 105 0.44 20.44 9.29
N SER A 106 1.17 20.89 8.26
CA SER A 106 1.39 20.10 7.05
C SER A 106 2.83 20.21 6.58
N ALA A 107 3.36 19.12 6.03
CA ALA A 107 4.68 19.06 5.43
C ALA A 107 4.60 18.48 4.02
N LYS A 108 5.70 18.64 3.27
CA LYS A 108 5.82 18.16 1.89
C LYS A 108 7.02 17.26 1.73
N VAL A 109 6.87 16.24 0.90
CA VAL A 109 7.99 15.42 0.39
C VAL A 109 7.80 15.15 -1.10
N LEU A 110 8.91 15.05 -1.81
CA LEU A 110 8.96 14.55 -3.18
C LEU A 110 9.09 13.03 -3.15
N ILE A 111 8.33 12.34 -3.99
CA ILE A 111 8.37 10.88 -4.11
C ILE A 111 8.84 10.48 -5.50
N GLU A 112 9.84 9.60 -5.54
CA GLU A 112 10.20 8.83 -6.73
C GLU A 112 9.79 7.37 -6.50
N ALA A 113 8.82 6.88 -7.28
CA ALA A 113 8.33 5.52 -7.16
C ALA A 113 9.18 4.53 -7.96
N LYS A 114 9.39 3.34 -7.40
CA LYS A 114 10.21 2.28 -7.99
C LYS A 114 9.55 0.93 -7.80
N LEU A 115 9.55 0.13 -8.86
CA LEU A 115 9.10 -1.26 -8.83
C LEU A 115 10.28 -2.21 -8.72
N VAL A 116 10.23 -3.12 -7.75
CA VAL A 116 11.05 -4.32 -7.72
C VAL A 116 10.16 -5.51 -8.09
N SER A 117 10.21 -5.88 -9.37
CA SER A 117 9.39 -6.95 -9.95
C SER A 117 9.96 -8.34 -9.73
N SER A 118 9.07 -9.33 -9.79
CA SER A 118 9.39 -10.76 -9.69
C SER A 118 10.07 -11.11 -8.34
N ASP A 119 10.91 -12.15 -8.31
CA ASP A 119 11.57 -12.62 -7.10
C ASP A 119 12.76 -11.76 -6.61
N LYS A 120 13.03 -10.62 -7.26
CA LYS A 120 14.16 -9.76 -6.90
C LYS A 120 14.02 -9.24 -5.48
N GLN A 121 15.12 -9.29 -4.72
CA GLN A 121 15.19 -8.80 -3.34
C GLN A 121 16.05 -7.52 -3.21
N THR A 122 16.42 -6.89 -4.32
CA THR A 122 17.26 -5.69 -4.30
C THR A 122 16.87 -4.69 -5.39
N LEU A 123 16.87 -3.41 -5.04
CA LEU A 123 16.80 -2.29 -5.97
C LEU A 123 18.21 -1.72 -6.21
N LYS A 124 18.50 -1.38 -7.47
CA LYS A 124 19.72 -0.69 -7.88
C LYS A 124 19.36 0.63 -8.57
N LEU A 125 19.87 1.74 -8.05
CA LEU A 125 19.67 3.07 -8.60
C LEU A 125 21.00 3.61 -9.10
N GLN A 126 21.11 3.88 -10.39
CA GLN A 126 22.34 4.44 -10.97
C GLN A 126 22.57 5.86 -10.44
N LYS A 127 23.82 6.18 -10.06
CA LYS A 127 24.17 7.48 -9.45
C LYS A 127 23.76 8.66 -10.32
N TYR A 128 23.97 8.57 -11.64
CA TYR A 128 23.60 9.66 -12.55
C TYR A 128 22.09 9.95 -12.55
N LYS A 129 21.23 8.94 -12.35
CA LYS A 129 19.78 9.11 -12.22
C LYS A 129 19.40 9.79 -10.91
N TYR A 130 20.05 9.40 -9.81
CA TYR A 130 19.87 10.07 -8.54
C TYR A 130 20.32 11.54 -8.60
N ASN A 131 21.46 11.82 -9.22
CA ASN A 131 22.04 13.17 -9.26
C ASN A 131 21.12 14.21 -9.91
N VAL A 132 20.35 13.83 -10.94
CA VAL A 132 19.38 14.75 -11.57
C VAL A 132 18.14 14.98 -10.70
N LEU A 133 17.70 13.98 -9.93
CA LEU A 133 16.62 14.12 -8.95
C LEU A 133 17.05 14.94 -7.74
N ARG A 134 18.26 14.70 -7.22
CA ARG A 134 18.84 15.45 -6.10
C ARG A 134 18.98 16.94 -6.42
N LYS A 135 19.33 17.28 -7.66
CA LYS A 135 19.37 18.69 -8.08
C LYS A 135 17.99 19.34 -7.98
N TYR A 136 16.93 18.62 -8.39
CA TYR A 136 15.56 19.13 -8.24
C TYR A 136 15.16 19.29 -6.76
N GLU A 137 15.45 18.29 -5.92
CA GLU A 137 15.27 18.36 -4.46
C GLU A 137 15.90 19.62 -3.86
N LEU A 138 17.16 19.91 -4.20
CA LEU A 138 17.89 21.06 -3.67
C LEU A 138 17.31 22.39 -4.14
N GLU A 139 16.90 22.51 -5.40
CA GLU A 139 16.29 23.73 -5.95
C GLU A 139 14.87 23.95 -5.40
N ALA A 140 14.10 22.88 -5.21
CA ALA A 140 12.75 22.95 -4.65
C ALA A 140 12.73 23.16 -3.13
N GLY A 141 13.79 22.76 -2.42
CA GLY A 141 13.84 22.78 -0.96
C GLY A 141 12.88 21.78 -0.30
N ILE A 142 12.50 20.71 -1.01
CA ILE A 142 11.57 19.68 -0.55
C ILE A 142 12.29 18.32 -0.51
N PRO A 143 12.32 17.59 0.63
CA PRO A 143 13.04 16.33 0.75
C PRO A 143 12.57 15.26 -0.25
N LEU A 144 13.52 14.51 -0.82
CA LEU A 144 13.25 13.40 -1.74
C LEU A 144 13.25 12.04 -1.04
N ILE A 145 12.18 11.27 -1.25
CA ILE A 145 12.00 9.91 -0.73
C ILE A 145 11.76 8.94 -1.88
N PHE A 146 12.36 7.74 -1.79
CA PHE A 146 12.10 6.66 -2.73
C PHE A 146 10.99 5.76 -2.19
N ALA A 147 9.87 5.69 -2.90
CA ALA A 147 8.80 4.73 -2.63
C ALA A 147 9.06 3.45 -3.43
N ILE A 148 9.32 2.33 -2.75
CA ILE A 148 9.70 1.08 -3.40
C ILE A 148 8.58 0.05 -3.20
N PHE A 149 8.00 -0.42 -4.29
CA PHE A 149 7.06 -1.54 -4.27
C PHE A 149 7.79 -2.85 -4.47
N TRP A 150 7.74 -3.69 -3.44
CA TRP A 150 8.29 -5.04 -3.45
C TRP A 150 7.20 -6.01 -3.88
N GLN A 151 7.06 -6.23 -5.20
CA GLN A 151 5.92 -6.94 -5.79
C GLN A 151 5.70 -8.33 -5.17
N LYS A 152 6.78 -9.08 -4.92
CA LYS A 152 6.71 -10.41 -4.29
C LYS A 152 6.00 -10.39 -2.93
N HIS A 153 6.16 -9.31 -2.18
CA HIS A 153 5.71 -9.19 -0.80
C HIS A 153 4.45 -8.32 -0.67
N ALA A 154 3.94 -7.77 -1.77
CA ALA A 154 2.85 -6.78 -1.78
C ALA A 154 3.04 -5.66 -0.72
N LEU A 155 4.27 -5.14 -0.65
CA LEU A 155 4.71 -4.23 0.40
C LEU A 155 5.36 -2.99 -0.20
N TRP A 156 4.97 -1.82 0.30
CA TRP A 156 5.65 -0.56 0.06
C TRP A 156 6.64 -0.26 1.18
N THR A 157 7.82 0.27 0.82
CA THR A 157 8.72 0.94 1.76
C THR A 157 9.04 2.35 1.28
N LEU A 158 9.17 3.29 2.21
CA LEU A 158 9.66 4.64 1.94
C LEU A 158 11.07 4.79 2.50
N ASN A 159 12.05 5.11 1.66
CA ASN A 159 13.45 5.15 2.07
C ASN A 159 14.14 6.42 1.59
N SER A 160 14.94 7.03 2.47
CA SER A 160 15.93 8.03 2.08
C SER A 160 17.05 7.34 1.29
N ILE A 161 17.68 8.08 0.37
CA ILE A 161 18.87 7.58 -0.34
C ILE A 161 20.00 7.23 0.64
N GLU A 162 20.02 7.88 1.82
CA GLU A 162 21.04 7.66 2.87
C GLU A 162 20.99 6.25 3.45
N SER A 163 19.86 5.53 3.29
CA SER A 163 19.73 4.12 3.69
C SER A 163 20.21 3.12 2.62
N PHE A 164 20.63 3.61 1.45
CA PHE A 164 21.16 2.76 0.38
C PHE A 164 22.66 2.55 0.59
N SER A 165 23.12 1.32 0.31
CA SER A 165 24.56 1.06 0.21
C SER A 165 25.12 1.72 -1.06
N GLU A 166 26.05 2.64 -0.89
CA GLU A 166 26.73 3.29 -2.01
C GLU A 166 27.79 2.36 -2.63
N LYS A 167 27.79 2.27 -3.96
CA LYS A 167 28.80 1.58 -4.79
C LYS A 167 29.37 2.58 -5.81
N ASN A 168 30.37 2.16 -6.58
CA ASN A 168 31.09 3.05 -7.49
C ASN A 168 30.15 3.81 -8.46
N SER A 169 29.20 3.11 -9.10
CA SER A 169 28.28 3.70 -10.09
C SER A 169 26.80 3.67 -9.68
N GLU A 170 26.47 3.04 -8.56
CA GLU A 170 25.07 2.81 -8.15
C GLU A 170 24.88 2.88 -6.64
N PHE A 171 23.65 3.19 -6.24
CA PHE A 171 23.12 2.97 -4.90
C PHE A 171 22.34 1.67 -4.91
N LYS A 172 22.49 0.83 -3.88
CA LYS A 172 21.78 -0.45 -3.77
C LYS A 172 21.12 -0.60 -2.40
N ILE A 173 19.86 -1.01 -2.39
CA ILE A 173 19.13 -1.38 -1.17
C ILE A 173 18.50 -2.77 -1.33
N SER A 174 18.60 -3.60 -0.30
CA SER A 174 17.91 -4.89 -0.22
C SER A 174 16.54 -4.73 0.42
N PHE A 175 15.62 -5.68 0.17
CA PHE A 175 14.31 -5.72 0.82
C PHE A 175 14.39 -5.60 2.35
N GLU A 176 15.31 -6.35 2.98
CA GLU A 176 15.51 -6.32 4.43
C GLU A 176 15.92 -4.92 4.93
N GLN A 177 16.99 -4.35 4.36
CA GLN A 177 17.42 -2.98 4.67
C GLN A 177 16.32 -1.93 4.41
N ALA A 178 15.52 -2.10 3.36
CA ALA A 178 14.42 -1.21 3.03
C ALA A 178 13.30 -1.29 4.07
N CYS A 179 12.94 -2.49 4.52
CA CYS A 179 11.98 -2.68 5.61
C CYS A 179 12.52 -2.14 6.94
N ARG A 180 13.81 -2.29 7.20
CA ARG A 180 14.45 -1.83 8.44
C ARG A 180 14.52 -0.31 8.54
N ASN A 181 14.56 0.39 7.40
CA ASN A 181 14.63 1.84 7.31
C ASN A 181 13.42 2.44 6.64
N ASP A 182 12.28 1.77 6.76
CA ASP A 182 11.02 2.27 6.23
C ASP A 182 10.58 3.49 7.04
N MET A 183 10.29 4.58 6.33
CA MET A 183 9.84 5.85 6.89
C MET A 183 8.34 6.08 6.66
N SER A 184 7.61 5.11 6.11
CA SER A 184 6.18 5.26 5.79
C SER A 184 5.30 5.65 6.99
N ALA A 185 5.77 5.39 8.21
CA ALA A 185 5.12 5.83 9.44
C ALA A 185 4.86 7.34 9.46
N ILE A 186 5.68 8.17 8.79
CA ILE A 186 5.46 9.63 8.70
C ILE A 186 4.16 9.98 7.96
N MET A 187 3.66 9.07 7.13
CA MET A 187 2.42 9.23 6.36
C MET A 187 1.24 8.49 6.98
N GLY A 188 1.39 7.95 8.19
CA GLY A 188 0.33 7.21 8.88
C GLY A 188 0.20 5.75 8.44
N ASP A 189 1.23 5.18 7.80
CA ASP A 189 1.26 3.76 7.46
C ASP A 189 1.63 2.92 8.70
N TYR A 190 0.61 2.63 9.51
CA TYR A 190 0.76 1.91 10.77
C TYR A 190 1.21 0.46 10.59
N THR A 191 1.87 -0.08 11.61
CA THR A 191 2.08 -1.52 11.78
C THR A 191 1.06 -2.05 12.78
N TYR A 192 0.13 -2.87 12.32
CA TYR A 192 -0.85 -3.55 13.16
C TYR A 192 -0.29 -4.86 13.68
N ILE A 193 -0.41 -5.08 14.99
CA ILE A 193 -0.02 -6.33 15.65
C ILE A 193 -1.25 -6.93 16.32
N PHE A 194 -1.56 -8.18 15.98
CA PHE A 194 -2.68 -8.92 16.56
C PHE A 194 -2.12 -10.04 17.46
N ARG A 195 -2.28 -9.84 18.78
CA ARG A 195 -1.83 -10.80 19.81
C ARG A 195 -2.99 -11.54 20.48
N LYS A 196 -4.22 -11.06 20.27
CA LYS A 196 -5.44 -11.70 20.79
C LYS A 196 -5.87 -12.84 19.86
N ARG A 197 -6.77 -13.70 20.36
CA ARG A 197 -7.34 -14.84 19.63
C ARG A 197 -8.85 -14.63 19.49
N PRO A 198 -9.28 -13.69 18.63
CA PRO A 198 -10.70 -13.42 18.48
C PRO A 198 -11.44 -14.68 18.02
N PHE A 199 -12.69 -14.78 18.45
CA PHE A 199 -13.68 -15.72 17.94
C PHE A 199 -14.51 -15.02 16.89
N ARG A 200 -14.77 -15.71 15.78
CA ARG A 200 -15.75 -15.32 14.77
C ARG A 200 -16.99 -16.18 14.94
N LYS A 201 -18.15 -15.56 14.96
CA LYS A 201 -19.45 -16.24 14.90
C LYS A 201 -20.12 -15.88 13.60
N SER A 202 -20.50 -16.89 12.83
CA SER A 202 -21.25 -16.73 11.60
C SER A 202 -22.55 -17.54 11.72
N GLN A 203 -23.66 -16.97 11.23
CA GLN A 203 -24.90 -17.71 11.08
C GLN A 203 -25.29 -17.77 9.61
N PHE A 204 -25.81 -18.91 9.19
CA PHE A 204 -26.14 -19.20 7.80
C PHE A 204 -27.52 -19.82 7.67
N THR A 205 -28.17 -19.59 6.52
CA THR A 205 -29.45 -20.21 6.18
C THR A 205 -29.45 -20.81 4.78
N LYS A 206 -30.01 -22.02 4.64
CA LYS A 206 -30.32 -22.66 3.35
C LYS A 206 -31.69 -22.26 2.79
N ASN A 207 -32.39 -21.33 3.43
CA ASN A 207 -33.67 -20.87 2.96
C ASN A 207 -33.51 -20.01 1.69
N GLU A 208 -33.85 -20.57 0.53
CA GLU A 208 -33.78 -19.90 -0.78
C GLU A 208 -34.58 -18.59 -0.83
N LYS A 209 -35.64 -18.45 -0.01
CA LYS A 209 -36.42 -17.21 0.08
C LYS A 209 -35.63 -16.05 0.72
N PHE A 210 -34.48 -16.33 1.33
CA PHE A 210 -33.64 -15.36 2.04
C PHE A 210 -32.56 -14.74 1.16
N GLU A 211 -32.27 -15.29 -0.04
CA GLU A 211 -31.21 -14.78 -0.93
C GLU A 211 -31.34 -13.28 -1.21
N SER A 212 -32.56 -12.78 -1.41
CA SER A 212 -32.83 -11.35 -1.69
C SER A 212 -32.82 -10.45 -0.45
N LYS A 213 -32.61 -11.00 0.76
CA LYS A 213 -32.70 -10.28 2.04
C LYS A 213 -31.45 -10.37 2.90
N SER A 214 -30.43 -11.08 2.43
CA SER A 214 -29.16 -11.18 3.15
C SER A 214 -28.51 -9.80 3.32
N PRO A 215 -28.11 -9.41 4.54
CA PRO A 215 -27.31 -8.20 4.75
C PRO A 215 -25.84 -8.39 4.33
N TYR A 216 -25.45 -9.59 3.91
CA TYR A 216 -24.10 -9.95 3.49
C TYR A 216 -24.06 -10.46 2.05
N PHE A 217 -22.99 -10.14 1.33
CA PHE A 217 -22.79 -10.58 -0.06
C PHE A 217 -22.14 -11.97 -0.18
N HIS A 218 -21.51 -12.48 0.88
CA HIS A 218 -20.82 -13.77 0.86
C HIS A 218 -21.74 -14.91 1.30
N ILE A 219 -21.50 -16.07 0.70
CA ILE A 219 -22.26 -17.31 0.88
C ILE A 219 -21.28 -18.39 1.30
N HIS A 220 -21.65 -19.19 2.29
CA HIS A 220 -20.88 -20.37 2.66
C HIS A 220 -21.25 -21.54 1.75
N GLU A 221 -20.26 -22.16 1.09
CA GLU A 221 -20.48 -23.22 0.10
C GLU A 221 -21.36 -24.37 0.62
N VAL A 222 -21.20 -24.71 1.91
CA VAL A 222 -21.93 -25.81 2.56
C VAL A 222 -23.21 -25.36 3.27
N PHE A 223 -23.23 -24.16 3.88
CA PHE A 223 -24.26 -23.75 4.85
C PHE A 223 -25.25 -22.72 4.28
N GLY A 224 -24.96 -22.14 3.11
CA GLY A 224 -25.85 -21.22 2.42
C GLY A 224 -25.59 -19.75 2.75
N ASN A 225 -26.64 -18.93 2.69
CA ASN A 225 -26.55 -17.48 2.79
C ASN A 225 -26.17 -17.04 4.21
N THR A 226 -25.25 -16.09 4.32
CA THR A 226 -24.83 -15.53 5.61
C THR A 226 -25.91 -14.58 6.15
N THR A 227 -26.39 -14.82 7.35
CA THR A 227 -27.40 -13.98 8.02
C THR A 227 -26.81 -13.12 9.14
N TYR A 228 -25.67 -13.55 9.70
CA TYR A 228 -24.99 -12.88 10.80
C TYR A 228 -23.48 -13.09 10.74
N GLU A 229 -22.72 -12.07 11.13
CA GLU A 229 -21.27 -12.12 11.36
C GLU A 229 -20.95 -11.28 12.59
N GLY A 230 -20.17 -11.84 13.51
CA GLY A 230 -19.76 -11.16 14.74
C GLY A 230 -18.37 -11.57 15.20
N LEU A 231 -17.69 -10.67 15.91
CA LEU A 231 -16.39 -10.93 16.55
C LEU A 231 -16.47 -10.78 18.05
N SER A 232 -15.77 -11.67 18.75
CA SER A 232 -15.57 -11.57 20.19
C SER A 232 -14.09 -11.76 20.54
N LEU A 233 -13.60 -11.05 21.57
CA LEU A 233 -12.25 -11.26 22.10
C LEU A 233 -12.21 -12.25 23.26
N ASP A 234 -13.36 -12.55 23.87
CA ASP A 234 -13.51 -13.42 25.05
C ASP A 234 -14.31 -14.70 24.76
N GLY A 235 -14.99 -14.77 23.63
CA GLY A 235 -15.89 -15.86 23.25
C GLY A 235 -17.33 -15.67 23.71
N ASP A 236 -17.63 -14.60 24.46
CA ASP A 236 -18.95 -14.37 25.05
C ASP A 236 -19.66 -13.18 24.40
N ALA A 237 -19.03 -12.00 24.40
CA ALA A 237 -19.63 -10.77 23.89
C ALA A 237 -19.25 -10.56 22.42
N TYR A 238 -20.19 -10.86 21.51
CA TYR A 238 -20.00 -10.67 20.08
C TYR A 238 -20.43 -9.27 19.64
N VAL A 239 -19.53 -8.58 18.93
CA VAL A 239 -19.78 -7.30 18.26
C VAL A 239 -20.05 -7.57 16.79
N ASP A 240 -21.17 -7.05 16.30
CA ASP A 240 -21.60 -7.22 14.91
C ASP A 240 -20.59 -6.65 13.92
N LEU A 241 -20.39 -7.38 12.83
CA LEU A 241 -19.63 -6.94 11.68
C LEU A 241 -20.56 -6.33 10.63
N SER A 242 -20.11 -5.26 10.00
CA SER A 242 -20.75 -4.70 8.81
C SER A 242 -20.36 -5.51 7.58
N ILE A 243 -21.11 -5.32 6.49
CA ILE A 243 -21.04 -6.11 5.24
C ILE A 243 -19.63 -6.32 4.65
N LEU A 244 -18.69 -5.38 4.84
CA LEU A 244 -17.33 -5.47 4.30
C LEU A 244 -16.24 -5.81 5.33
N GLU A 245 -16.56 -5.79 6.62
CA GLU A 245 -15.57 -6.13 7.66
C GLU A 245 -15.13 -7.60 7.63
N PRO A 246 -16.01 -8.60 7.35
CA PRO A 246 -15.60 -10.00 7.17
C PRO A 246 -14.55 -10.17 6.06
N VAL A 247 -14.62 -9.36 5.01
CA VAL A 247 -13.66 -9.40 3.89
C VAL A 247 -12.24 -9.06 4.35
N VAL A 248 -12.11 -8.14 5.31
CA VAL A 248 -10.81 -7.82 5.94
C VAL A 248 -10.29 -9.01 6.74
N LEU A 249 -11.18 -9.76 7.42
CA LEU A 249 -10.78 -10.97 8.13
C LEU A 249 -10.28 -12.04 7.17
N ASP A 250 -11.02 -12.29 6.09
CA ASP A 250 -10.73 -13.33 5.11
C ASP A 250 -9.47 -13.06 4.28
N CYS A 251 -8.95 -11.83 4.27
CA CYS A 251 -7.67 -11.50 3.64
C CYS A 251 -6.50 -11.46 4.62
N ALA A 252 -6.77 -11.29 5.92
CA ALA A 252 -5.75 -11.16 6.96
C ALA A 252 -5.53 -12.42 7.81
N PHE A 253 -6.52 -13.29 7.91
CA PHE A 253 -6.55 -14.33 8.93
C PHE A 253 -7.04 -15.66 8.36
N ASP A 254 -6.62 -16.72 9.02
CA ASP A 254 -7.06 -18.09 8.76
C ASP A 254 -7.73 -18.60 10.04
N PHE A 255 -9.04 -18.33 10.13
CA PHE A 255 -9.87 -18.77 11.25
C PHE A 255 -10.09 -20.29 11.14
N LYS A 256 -10.11 -20.96 12.29
CA LYS A 256 -10.34 -22.40 12.39
C LYS A 256 -11.64 -22.68 13.10
N GLU A 257 -12.49 -23.48 12.47
CA GLU A 257 -13.70 -23.99 13.09
C GLU A 257 -13.39 -24.66 14.43
N ILE A 258 -14.12 -24.24 15.47
CA ILE A 258 -14.11 -24.86 16.80
C ILE A 258 -15.41 -25.62 17.08
N SER A 259 -16.53 -25.16 16.52
CA SER A 259 -17.83 -25.80 16.66
C SER A 259 -18.81 -25.31 15.59
N HIS A 260 -19.74 -26.17 15.18
CA HIS A 260 -20.93 -25.77 14.46
C HIS A 260 -22.17 -26.45 15.04
N GLU A 261 -23.32 -25.79 14.94
CA GLU A 261 -24.63 -26.32 15.34
C GLU A 261 -25.63 -26.14 14.20
N ILE A 262 -26.31 -27.21 13.80
CA ILE A 262 -27.31 -27.20 12.73
C ILE A 262 -28.70 -27.35 13.36
N LYS A 263 -29.58 -26.38 13.12
CA LYS A 263 -30.99 -26.36 13.57
C LYS A 263 -31.92 -26.19 12.37
N GLY A 264 -32.32 -27.31 11.77
CA GLY A 264 -33.16 -27.30 10.57
C GLY A 264 -32.41 -26.74 9.37
N VAL A 265 -32.81 -25.55 8.92
CA VAL A 265 -32.16 -24.84 7.78
C VAL A 265 -31.13 -23.80 8.22
N GLU A 266 -31.02 -23.55 9.52
CA GLU A 266 -30.10 -22.59 10.11
C GLU A 266 -28.84 -23.32 10.60
N THR A 267 -27.68 -22.69 10.43
CA THR A 267 -26.40 -23.17 10.97
C THR A 267 -25.69 -22.04 11.69
N GLU A 268 -25.23 -22.29 12.91
CA GLU A 268 -24.27 -21.42 13.60
C GLU A 268 -22.89 -22.05 13.53
N LEU A 269 -21.88 -21.26 13.17
CA LEU A 269 -20.48 -21.65 13.09
C LEU A 269 -19.68 -20.72 14.00
N ILE A 270 -18.84 -21.31 14.85
CA ILE A 270 -17.84 -20.59 15.62
C ILE A 270 -16.46 -21.01 15.15
N GLU A 271 -15.64 -20.00 14.88
CA GLU A 271 -14.25 -20.16 14.50
C GLU A 271 -13.35 -19.35 15.43
N GLN A 272 -12.11 -19.76 15.59
CA GLN A 272 -11.11 -19.05 16.37
C GLN A 272 -9.84 -18.84 15.58
N LEU A 273 -9.21 -17.68 15.76
CA LEU A 273 -7.89 -17.40 15.19
C LEU A 273 -6.83 -18.30 15.82
N ASP A 274 -5.88 -18.79 15.01
CA ASP A 274 -4.80 -19.66 15.46
C ASP A 274 -3.86 -18.98 16.48
N ASP A 275 -3.04 -19.78 17.18
CA ASP A 275 -2.15 -19.27 18.22
C ASP A 275 -0.86 -18.61 17.70
N LYS A 276 -0.98 -17.78 16.66
CA LYS A 276 0.14 -17.01 16.11
C LYS A 276 -0.09 -15.51 16.24
N ASN A 277 1.02 -14.77 16.29
CA ASN A 277 0.98 -13.32 16.20
C ASN A 277 0.96 -12.92 14.73
N TYR A 278 0.00 -12.09 14.37
CA TYR A 278 -0.11 -11.55 13.01
C TYR A 278 0.39 -10.10 12.99
N VAL A 279 1.16 -9.76 11.96
CA VAL A 279 1.72 -8.42 11.78
C VAL A 279 1.42 -7.95 10.37
N TYR A 280 0.72 -6.83 10.26
CA TYR A 280 0.35 -6.23 8.99
C TYR A 280 0.72 -4.77 8.94
N LYS A 281 1.30 -4.34 7.82
CA LYS A 281 1.37 -2.91 7.51
C LYS A 281 0.01 -2.46 6.97
N LEU A 282 -0.46 -1.27 7.35
CA LEU A 282 -1.76 -0.75 6.92
C LEU A 282 -1.86 -0.74 5.38
N SER A 283 -0.86 -0.22 4.67
CA SER A 283 -0.85 -0.21 3.21
C SER A 283 -0.91 -1.60 2.57
N SER A 284 -0.28 -2.61 3.18
CA SER A 284 -0.36 -4.01 2.72
C SER A 284 -1.71 -4.65 3.02
N LEU A 285 -2.31 -4.35 4.17
CA LEU A 285 -3.65 -4.85 4.49
C LEU A 285 -4.73 -4.19 3.61
N LEU A 286 -4.57 -2.90 3.29
CA LEU A 286 -5.38 -2.22 2.27
C LEU A 286 -5.27 -2.92 0.91
N LEU A 287 -4.06 -3.26 0.46
CA LEU A 287 -3.87 -4.03 -0.78
C LEU A 287 -4.57 -5.38 -0.73
N GLY A 288 -4.45 -6.13 0.37
CA GLY A 288 -5.11 -7.42 0.55
C GLY A 288 -6.65 -7.30 0.54
N PHE A 289 -7.19 -6.31 1.23
CA PHE A 289 -8.62 -5.99 1.21
C PHE A 289 -9.11 -5.63 -0.20
N LEU A 290 -8.43 -4.68 -0.86
CA LEU A 290 -8.77 -4.24 -2.23
C LEU A 290 -8.67 -5.40 -3.23
N GLN A 291 -7.73 -6.31 -3.05
CA GLN A 291 -7.64 -7.53 -3.87
C GLN A 291 -8.87 -8.41 -3.67
N LYS A 292 -9.28 -8.62 -2.42
CA LYS A 292 -10.39 -9.50 -2.06
C LYS A 292 -11.74 -8.97 -2.59
N ILE A 293 -11.91 -7.65 -2.67
CA ILE A 293 -13.10 -7.02 -3.30
C ILE A 293 -12.93 -6.73 -4.81
N CYS A 294 -11.95 -7.34 -5.46
CA CYS A 294 -11.68 -7.18 -6.91
C CYS A 294 -11.41 -5.73 -7.36
N CYS A 295 -10.97 -4.86 -6.46
CA CYS A 295 -10.55 -3.49 -6.78
C CYS A 295 -9.05 -3.36 -7.08
N TYR A 296 -8.27 -4.43 -6.85
CA TYR A 296 -6.85 -4.51 -7.14
C TYR A 296 -6.44 -5.88 -7.70
N ASP A 297 -5.65 -5.89 -8.77
CA ASP A 297 -5.04 -7.09 -9.35
C ASP A 297 -3.53 -7.09 -9.10
N ASN A 298 -3.05 -8.08 -8.33
CA ASN A 298 -1.65 -8.19 -7.94
C ASN A 298 -0.69 -8.55 -9.11
N LYS A 299 -1.19 -9.15 -10.19
CA LYS A 299 -0.36 -9.61 -11.32
C LYS A 299 0.08 -8.45 -12.19
N ASN A 300 -0.83 -7.52 -12.46
CA ASN A 300 -0.59 -6.38 -13.34
C ASN A 300 -0.62 -5.02 -12.62
N MET A 301 -0.85 -5.02 -11.29
CA MET A 301 -0.99 -3.83 -10.44
C MET A 301 -2.13 -2.91 -10.90
N PHE A 302 -3.11 -3.46 -11.60
CA PHE A 302 -4.27 -2.72 -12.03
C PHE A 302 -5.16 -2.42 -10.83
N TYR A 303 -5.65 -1.18 -10.80
CA TYR A 303 -6.50 -0.68 -9.75
C TYR A 303 -7.80 -0.18 -10.39
N HIS A 304 -8.94 -0.67 -9.90
CA HIS A 304 -10.27 -0.25 -10.32
C HIS A 304 -10.77 0.90 -9.46
N ASP A 305 -11.30 1.94 -10.09
CA ASP A 305 -11.97 3.02 -9.39
C ASP A 305 -13.35 2.53 -8.90
N ASN A 306 -13.57 2.57 -7.58
CA ASN A 306 -14.82 2.18 -6.93
C ASN A 306 -15.04 3.05 -5.68
N GLU A 307 -16.30 3.40 -5.40
CA GLU A 307 -16.67 4.26 -4.26
C GLU A 307 -16.27 3.65 -2.91
N VAL A 308 -16.30 2.31 -2.79
CA VAL A 308 -15.85 1.58 -1.59
C VAL A 308 -14.37 1.85 -1.28
N VAL A 309 -13.57 2.17 -2.29
CA VAL A 309 -12.14 2.41 -2.05
C VAL A 309 -11.92 3.63 -1.17
N ALA A 310 -12.72 4.68 -1.34
CA ALA A 310 -12.60 5.93 -0.57
C ALA A 310 -12.78 5.71 0.95
N ILE A 311 -13.50 4.67 1.36
CA ILE A 311 -13.76 4.33 2.77
C ILE A 311 -12.94 3.13 3.28
N SER A 312 -12.03 2.59 2.46
CA SER A 312 -11.29 1.36 2.77
C SER A 312 -10.45 1.46 4.05
N PHE A 313 -9.84 2.61 4.32
CA PHE A 313 -9.12 2.84 5.57
C PHE A 313 -10.02 2.65 6.79
N HIS A 314 -11.22 3.24 6.78
CA HIS A 314 -12.16 3.14 7.90
C HIS A 314 -12.64 1.71 8.11
N ILE A 315 -12.92 0.96 7.04
CA ILE A 315 -13.30 -0.45 7.13
C ILE A 315 -12.17 -1.26 7.75
N VAL A 316 -10.96 -1.16 7.20
CA VAL A 316 -9.78 -1.90 7.68
C VAL A 316 -9.45 -1.55 9.14
N ASP A 317 -9.46 -0.27 9.49
CA ASP A 317 -9.14 0.15 10.84
C ASP A 317 -10.24 -0.20 11.86
N SER A 318 -11.52 -0.14 11.48
CA SER A 318 -12.64 -0.60 12.31
C SER A 318 -12.53 -2.10 12.61
N THR A 319 -12.32 -2.93 11.56
CA THR A 319 -12.12 -4.37 11.75
C THR A 319 -10.94 -4.66 12.65
N ARG A 320 -9.81 -3.95 12.47
CA ARG A 320 -8.63 -4.08 13.34
C ARG A 320 -9.02 -3.89 14.81
N GLN A 321 -9.78 -2.85 15.14
CA GLN A 321 -10.18 -2.57 16.52
C GLN A 321 -11.00 -3.72 17.11
N LYS A 322 -11.98 -4.23 16.35
CA LYS A 322 -12.84 -5.36 16.76
C LYS A 322 -12.04 -6.65 16.98
N CYS A 323 -10.97 -6.86 16.20
CA CYS A 323 -10.05 -7.99 16.36
C CYS A 323 -9.00 -7.79 17.47
N GLY A 324 -9.01 -6.63 18.16
CA GLY A 324 -8.00 -6.31 19.18
C GLY A 324 -6.60 -6.06 18.62
N GLY A 325 -6.50 -5.68 17.34
CA GLY A 325 -5.23 -5.31 16.72
C GLY A 325 -4.71 -4.00 17.29
N GLU A 326 -3.45 -3.98 17.70
CA GLU A 326 -2.78 -2.83 18.29
C GLU A 326 -2.03 -2.04 17.22
N ARG A 327 -1.97 -0.70 17.35
CA ARG A 327 -1.23 0.16 16.42
C ARG A 327 0.20 0.38 16.92
N PHE A 328 1.16 0.16 16.02
CA PHE A 328 2.58 0.44 16.21
C PHE A 328 3.12 1.31 15.08
N TYR A 329 4.21 1.99 15.36
CA TYR A 329 5.00 2.72 14.39
C TYR A 329 6.35 2.03 14.19
N LEU A 330 6.63 1.65 12.95
CA LEU A 330 7.96 1.20 12.55
C LEU A 330 8.87 2.42 12.41
N MET A 331 9.90 2.48 13.24
CA MET A 331 10.90 3.55 13.22
C MET A 331 12.10 3.12 12.38
N PRO A 332 12.65 4.02 11.55
CA PRO A 332 13.83 3.71 10.77
C PRO A 332 15.03 3.45 11.69
N TYR A 333 15.85 2.48 11.31
CA TYR A 333 17.04 2.13 12.08
C TYR A 333 18.15 3.17 11.93
N ASP A 334 18.38 3.65 10.72
CA ASP A 334 19.40 4.64 10.37
C ASP A 334 19.06 6.02 10.98
N ARG A 335 20.11 6.79 11.27
CA ARG A 335 20.06 8.11 11.92
C ARG A 335 20.71 9.20 11.07
N ALA A 336 20.45 9.12 9.77
CA ALA A 336 20.93 10.12 8.84
C ALA A 336 20.14 11.43 9.00
N THR A 337 20.73 12.57 8.64
CA THR A 337 20.15 13.89 8.97
C THR A 337 18.77 14.09 8.33
N SER A 338 18.55 13.61 7.10
CA SER A 338 17.24 13.73 6.44
C SER A 338 16.17 12.89 7.15
N ILE A 339 16.55 11.70 7.60
CA ILE A 339 15.69 10.76 8.32
C ILE A 339 15.30 11.36 9.68
N ASP A 340 16.29 11.76 10.48
CA ASP A 340 16.07 12.37 11.79
C ASP A 340 15.17 13.61 11.70
N SER A 341 15.36 14.43 10.66
CA SER A 341 14.56 15.63 10.44
C SER A 341 13.09 15.32 10.16
N LEU A 342 12.80 14.33 9.29
CA LEU A 342 11.44 13.92 8.98
C LEU A 342 10.75 13.21 10.17
N ILE A 343 11.49 12.36 10.90
CA ILE A 343 10.95 11.70 12.09
C ILE A 343 10.68 12.72 13.20
N LYS A 344 11.58 13.68 13.42
CA LYS A 344 11.34 14.78 14.37
C LYS A 344 10.16 15.65 13.94
N LEU A 345 10.04 15.95 12.65
CA LEU A 345 8.92 16.73 12.12
C LEU A 345 7.57 16.04 12.39
N GLN A 346 7.49 14.71 12.25
CA GLN A 346 6.25 13.99 12.49
C GLN A 346 5.97 13.73 13.98
N PHE A 347 6.98 13.30 14.73
CA PHE A 347 6.79 12.72 16.05
C PHE A 347 7.37 13.58 17.17
N GLY A 348 7.98 14.73 16.87
CA GLY A 348 8.64 15.60 17.86
C GLY A 348 7.70 16.06 18.98
N ASP A 349 6.42 16.26 18.66
CA ASP A 349 5.36 16.63 19.61
C ASP A 349 4.68 15.42 20.27
N ALA A 350 5.13 14.19 19.97
CA ALA A 350 4.73 12.94 20.61
C ALA A 350 5.91 12.38 21.43
N PRO A 351 6.15 12.86 22.66
CA PRO A 351 7.40 12.61 23.38
C PRO A 351 7.72 11.13 23.56
N HIS A 352 6.72 10.27 23.80
CA HIS A 352 6.97 8.84 23.98
C HIS A 352 7.50 8.18 22.70
N ILE A 353 6.98 8.55 21.52
CA ILE A 353 7.41 8.02 20.22
C ILE A 353 8.80 8.55 19.86
N TYR A 354 8.99 9.87 19.97
CA TYR A 354 10.26 10.47 19.61
C TYR A 354 11.39 10.07 20.56
N ASN A 355 11.12 10.01 21.88
CA ASN A 355 12.10 9.50 22.84
C ASN A 355 12.43 8.03 22.60
N PHE A 356 11.45 7.20 22.23
CA PHE A 356 11.72 5.82 21.81
C PHE A 356 12.66 5.80 20.61
N TYR A 357 12.38 6.57 19.55
CA TYR A 357 13.25 6.66 18.38
C TYR A 357 14.68 7.11 18.75
N CYS A 358 14.81 8.14 19.59
CA CYS A 358 16.10 8.67 19.99
C CYS A 358 16.92 7.67 20.80
N ASN A 359 16.29 6.95 21.74
CA ASN A 359 16.97 6.20 22.79
C ASN A 359 16.94 4.67 22.61
N ALA A 360 16.12 4.14 21.68
CA ALA A 360 16.04 2.70 21.46
C ALA A 360 17.39 2.11 21.05
N LYS A 361 17.73 0.97 21.65
CA LYS A 361 18.92 0.19 21.28
C LYS A 361 18.77 -0.32 19.85
N ARG A 362 19.80 -0.05 19.06
CA ARG A 362 19.90 -0.43 17.65
C ARG A 362 20.69 -1.73 17.55
N GLU A 363 19.98 -2.83 17.74
CA GLU A 363 20.56 -4.17 17.65
C GLU A 363 20.47 -4.70 16.21
N HIS A 364 21.45 -5.50 15.81
CA HIS A 364 21.47 -6.16 14.51
C HIS A 364 20.28 -7.11 14.42
N ASN A 365 19.53 -7.08 13.31
CA ASN A 365 18.31 -7.87 13.03
C ASN A 365 17.03 -7.49 13.79
N TYR A 366 17.04 -6.47 14.66
CA TYR A 366 15.83 -6.00 15.34
C TYR A 366 15.22 -4.79 14.62
N LYS A 367 13.89 -4.83 14.45
CA LYS A 367 13.09 -3.68 14.01
C LYS A 367 12.69 -2.83 15.21
N LEU A 368 12.67 -1.52 15.03
CA LEU A 368 12.26 -0.57 16.06
C LEU A 368 10.75 -0.33 15.95
N LEU A 369 9.98 -0.90 16.86
CA LEU A 369 8.51 -0.76 16.89
C LEU A 369 8.08 -0.02 18.15
N CYS A 370 7.46 1.15 17.98
CA CYS A 370 6.90 1.93 19.08
C CYS A 370 5.38 1.74 19.14
N SER A 371 4.83 1.46 20.33
CA SER A 371 3.37 1.46 20.54
C SER A 371 2.81 2.87 20.31
N HIS A 372 1.61 2.97 19.74
CA HIS A 372 0.89 4.23 19.62
C HIS A 372 0.37 4.77 20.97
N ASN A 373 0.04 3.88 21.91
CA ASN A 373 -0.66 4.24 23.15
C ASN A 373 0.27 4.45 24.36
N GLY A 374 1.60 4.37 24.18
CA GLY A 374 2.58 4.37 25.28
C GLY A 374 2.78 3.02 25.93
#